data_AF-A0A134ACT1-F1
#
_entry.id   AF-A0A134ACT1-F1
#
_cell.length_a   1.000
_cell.length_b   1.000
_cell.length_c   1.000
_cell.angle_alpha   90.00
_cell.angle_beta   90.00
_cell.angle_gamma   90.00
#
_symmetry.space_group_name_H-M   'P 1'
#
loop_
_entity.id
_entity.type
_entity.pdbx_description
1 polymer ?
#
loop_
_entity_poly.entity_id
_entity_poly.type
_entity_poly.pdbx_seq_one_letter_code
_entity_poly.pdbx_strand_id
1 'polypeptide(L)'
;MFKTILVSVVVAICSLLNFNLGQTDLRASMGIVALIVALHDDPDLNELKTGLIAGIFVFLMRILVSAFAGKALTFDVISSYSIEILFYASYALFYLILVRHDHSAYKTPFIMLLMLCDFGANTVEYVVRFLIFGGGIMKSQFNDIFISAFIRSAIIWIIVSYLAKYKLKNKEN
;
A
#
# COMPACT_ATOMS: atom_id res chain seq x y z
N MET A 1 15.33 -13.14 2.26
CA MET A 1 14.21 -13.84 1.57
C MET A 1 13.12 -14.26 2.55
N PHE A 2 13.43 -15.01 3.61
CA PHE A 2 12.44 -15.42 4.63
C PHE A 2 11.66 -14.22 5.23
N LYS A 3 12.37 -13.17 5.68
CA LYS A 3 11.75 -11.94 6.20
C LYS A 3 10.74 -11.32 5.23
N THR A 4 11.11 -11.22 3.95
CA THR A 4 10.24 -10.67 2.89
C THR A 4 8.95 -11.47 2.73
N ILE A 5 9.04 -12.81 2.74
CA ILE A 5 7.86 -13.68 2.64
C ILE A 5 6.97 -13.51 3.87
N LEU A 6 7.56 -13.51 5.07
CA LEU A 6 6.82 -13.31 6.32
C LEU A 6 6.07 -11.98 6.32
N VAL A 7 6.74 -10.88 5.97
CA VAL A 7 6.13 -9.56 5.85
C VAL A 7 5.01 -9.57 4.80
N SER A 8 5.24 -10.20 3.65
CA SER A 8 4.23 -10.28 2.58
C SER A 8 2.97 -11.04 3.01
N VAL A 9 3.11 -12.11 3.81
CA VAL A 9 1.97 -12.84 4.39
C VAL A 9 1.20 -11.94 5.37
N VAL A 10 1.90 -11.26 6.27
CA VAL A 10 1.28 -10.33 7.23
C VAL A 10 0.53 -9.22 6.49
N VAL A 11 1.18 -8.62 5.49
CA VAL A 11 0.58 -7.60 4.61
C VAL A 11 -0.68 -8.13 3.94
N ALA A 12 -0.65 -9.34 3.40
CA ALA A 12 -1.81 -9.92 2.73
C ALA A 12 -2.97 -10.20 3.69
N ILE A 13 -2.70 -10.63 4.93
CA ILE A 13 -3.73 -10.77 5.97
C ILE A 13 -4.28 -9.39 6.37
N CYS A 14 -3.41 -8.41 6.63
CA CYS A 14 -3.83 -7.04 6.92
C CYS A 14 -4.63 -6.42 5.78
N SER A 15 -4.37 -6.82 4.53
CA SER A 15 -5.11 -6.34 3.36
C SER A 15 -6.58 -6.76 3.33
N LEU A 16 -6.99 -7.71 4.17
CA LEU A 16 -8.40 -8.06 4.35
C LEU A 16 -9.16 -6.98 5.12
N LEU A 17 -8.48 -6.23 5.99
CA LEU A 17 -9.02 -5.06 6.67
C LEU A 17 -9.02 -3.89 5.68
N ASN A 18 -10.13 -3.74 4.97
CA ASN A 18 -10.36 -2.66 4.04
C ASN A 18 -11.48 -1.76 4.55
N PHE A 19 -11.21 -0.46 4.63
CA PHE A 19 -12.25 0.53 4.81
C PHE A 19 -12.73 0.97 3.43
N ASN A 20 -14.02 0.79 3.16
CA ASN A 20 -14.67 1.40 1.99
C ASN A 20 -14.88 2.88 2.33
N LEU A 21 -14.09 3.77 1.73
CA LEU A 21 -14.25 5.21 1.89
C LEU A 21 -15.22 5.71 0.80
N GLY A 22 -16.48 5.93 1.18
CA GLY A 22 -17.52 6.45 0.29
C GLY A 22 -18.21 5.38 -0.58
N GLN A 23 -18.72 5.81 -1.74
CA GLN A 23 -19.46 4.99 -2.73
C GLN A 23 -18.56 4.39 -3.82
N THR A 24 -17.23 4.42 -3.64
CA THR A 24 -16.26 4.07 -4.69
C THR A 24 -15.51 2.78 -4.37
N ASP A 25 -15.03 2.08 -5.40
CA ASP A 25 -14.27 0.83 -5.26
C ASP A 25 -12.86 1.03 -4.65
N LEU A 26 -12.51 2.25 -4.27
CA LEU A 26 -11.21 2.61 -3.71
C LEU A 26 -11.16 2.26 -2.21
N ARG A 27 -10.55 1.10 -1.94
CA ARG A 27 -10.40 0.53 -0.61
C ARG A 27 -9.15 1.07 0.06
N ALA A 28 -9.31 1.72 1.22
CA ALA A 28 -8.18 1.99 2.10
C ALA A 28 -7.75 0.67 2.75
N SER A 29 -6.76 0.01 2.15
CA SER A 29 -6.27 -1.29 2.60
C SER A 29 -5.22 -1.14 3.69
N MET A 30 -5.43 -1.77 4.85
CA MET A 30 -4.41 -1.81 5.90
C MET A 30 -3.18 -2.63 5.51
N GLY A 31 -3.23 -3.41 4.42
CA GLY A 31 -2.08 -4.17 3.92
C GLY A 31 -0.91 -3.26 3.55
N ILE A 32 -1.16 -2.16 2.84
CA ILE A 32 -0.09 -1.24 2.46
C ILE A 32 0.42 -0.43 3.67
N VAL A 33 -0.43 -0.14 4.66
CA VAL A 33 0.02 0.43 5.94
C VAL A 33 1.04 -0.50 6.59
N ALA A 34 0.72 -1.80 6.69
CA ALA A 34 1.62 -2.80 7.24
C ALA A 34 2.92 -2.92 6.43
N LEU A 35 2.86 -2.84 5.10
CA LEU A 35 4.04 -2.89 4.24
C LEU A 35 4.98 -1.72 4.54
N ILE A 36 4.47 -0.49 4.55
CA ILE A 36 5.31 0.69 4.74
C ILE A 36 5.87 0.76 6.16
N VAL A 37 5.07 0.38 7.17
CA VAL A 37 5.57 0.24 8.54
C VAL A 37 6.72 -0.78 8.60
N ALA A 38 6.58 -1.95 7.95
CA ALA A 38 7.63 -2.96 7.93
C ALA A 38 8.89 -2.49 7.17
N LEU A 39 8.74 -1.82 6.02
CA LEU A 39 9.86 -1.25 5.26
C LEU A 39 10.56 -0.12 5.99
N HIS A 40 9.86 0.60 6.87
CA HIS A 40 10.45 1.61 7.71
C HIS A 40 11.16 1.01 8.93
N ASP A 41 10.59 -0.03 9.53
CA ASP A 41 11.11 -0.64 10.76
C ASP A 41 12.36 -1.52 10.52
N ASP A 42 12.42 -2.21 9.39
CA ASP A 42 13.54 -3.06 8.99
C ASP A 42 14.25 -2.49 7.73
N PRO A 43 15.39 -1.78 7.90
CA PRO A 43 16.14 -1.20 6.79
C PRO A 43 16.74 -2.26 5.85
N ASP A 44 16.93 -3.51 6.30
CA ASP A 44 17.51 -4.58 5.48
C ASP A 44 16.52 -5.15 4.45
N LEU A 45 15.22 -4.84 4.58
CA LEU A 45 14.23 -5.24 3.60
C LEU A 45 14.43 -4.48 2.29
N ASN A 46 14.61 -5.23 1.21
CA ASN A 46 14.55 -4.68 -0.14
C ASN A 46 13.10 -4.30 -0.48
N GLU A 47 12.88 -3.02 -0.73
CA GLU A 47 11.60 -2.34 -0.91
C GLU A 47 10.90 -2.86 -2.15
N LEU A 48 11.60 -2.87 -3.29
CA LEU A 48 11.02 -3.32 -4.56
C LEU A 48 10.64 -4.80 -4.52
N LYS A 49 11.54 -5.65 -4.03
CA LYS A 49 11.26 -7.09 -3.89
C LYS A 49 10.11 -7.33 -2.91
N THR A 50 10.09 -6.64 -1.77
CA THR A 50 9.04 -6.82 -0.76
C THR A 50 7.71 -6.27 -1.23
N GLY A 51 7.68 -5.11 -1.88
CA GLY A 51 6.47 -4.52 -2.45
C GLY A 51 5.86 -5.40 -3.53
N LEU A 52 6.68 -5.94 -4.44
CA LEU A 52 6.19 -6.85 -5.49
C LEU A 52 5.65 -8.16 -4.91
N ILE A 53 6.39 -8.81 -4.01
CA ILE A 53 5.96 -10.07 -3.40
C ILE A 53 4.70 -9.84 -2.54
N ALA A 54 4.65 -8.76 -1.76
CA ALA A 54 3.46 -8.39 -0.99
C ALA A 54 2.24 -8.16 -1.89
N GLY A 55 2.41 -7.45 -3.01
CA GLY A 55 1.34 -7.25 -4.00
C GLY A 55 0.81 -8.57 -4.54
N ILE A 56 1.70 -9.52 -4.88
CA ILE A 56 1.30 -10.87 -5.35
C ILE A 56 0.52 -11.61 -4.25
N PHE A 57 0.98 -11.59 -2.99
CA PHE A 57 0.28 -12.26 -1.89
C PHE A 57 -1.08 -11.64 -1.61
N VAL A 58 -1.20 -10.31 -1.67
CA VAL A 58 -2.47 -9.59 -1.53
C VAL A 58 -3.44 -10.00 -2.64
N PHE A 59 -2.98 -10.03 -3.89
CA PHE A 59 -3.76 -10.50 -5.03
C PHE A 59 -4.28 -11.93 -4.83
N LEU A 60 -3.39 -12.86 -4.46
CA LEU A 60 -3.76 -14.26 -4.20
C LEU A 60 -4.77 -14.36 -3.04
N MET A 61 -4.57 -13.61 -1.96
CA MET A 61 -5.52 -13.58 -0.84
C MET A 61 -6.89 -13.06 -1.25
N ARG A 62 -6.97 -12.08 -2.17
CA ARG A 62 -8.26 -11.57 -2.65
C ARG A 62 -9.00 -12.55 -3.54
N ILE A 63 -8.28 -13.27 -4.40
CA ILE A 63 -8.86 -14.36 -5.18
C ILE A 63 -9.40 -15.43 -4.22
N LEU A 64 -8.60 -15.85 -3.24
CA LEU A 64 -8.97 -16.87 -2.26
C LEU A 64 -10.24 -16.46 -1.51
N VAL A 65 -10.29 -15.26 -0.94
CA VAL A 65 -11.46 -14.76 -0.21
C VAL A 65 -12.68 -14.61 -1.12
N SER A 66 -12.50 -14.17 -2.38
CA SER A 66 -13.61 -14.06 -3.33
C SER A 66 -14.17 -15.43 -3.72
N ALA A 67 -13.31 -16.44 -3.87
CA ALA A 67 -13.71 -17.81 -4.15
C ALA A 67 -14.50 -18.41 -2.98
N PHE A 68 -14.03 -18.24 -1.74
CA PHE A 68 -14.75 -18.68 -0.53
C PHE A 68 -16.07 -17.95 -0.32
N ALA A 69 -16.17 -16.70 -0.75
CA ALA A 69 -17.41 -15.92 -0.71
C ALA A 69 -18.40 -16.29 -1.84
N GLY A 70 -18.08 -17.27 -2.67
CA GLY A 70 -18.95 -17.73 -3.77
C GLY A 70 -19.07 -16.73 -4.92
N LYS A 71 -18.15 -15.76 -5.04
CA LYS A 71 -18.15 -14.81 -6.16
C LYS A 71 -17.61 -15.48 -7.42
N ALA A 72 -18.26 -15.22 -8.56
CA ALA A 72 -17.74 -15.66 -9.85
C ALA A 72 -16.38 -15.00 -10.13
N LEU A 73 -15.35 -15.83 -10.34
CA LEU A 73 -14.01 -15.38 -10.72
C LEU A 73 -13.96 -15.14 -12.23
N THR A 74 -14.61 -14.07 -12.68
CA THR A 74 -14.54 -13.65 -14.08
C THR A 74 -13.19 -13.01 -14.39
N PHE A 75 -12.85 -12.93 -15.68
CA PHE A 75 -11.62 -12.26 -16.14
C PHE A 75 -11.52 -10.82 -15.64
N ASP A 76 -12.63 -10.09 -15.61
CA ASP A 76 -12.69 -8.70 -15.12
C ASP A 76 -12.38 -8.60 -13.62
N VAL A 77 -12.84 -9.56 -12.82
CA VAL A 77 -12.55 -9.60 -11.37
C VAL A 77 -11.07 -9.89 -11.13
N ILE A 78 -10.51 -10.88 -11.83
CA ILE A 78 -9.11 -11.27 -11.69
C ILE A 78 -8.19 -10.14 -12.16
N SER A 79 -8.48 -9.53 -13.31
CA SER A 79 -7.71 -8.39 -13.83
C SER A 79 -7.82 -7.15 -12.94
N SER A 80 -8.98 -6.90 -12.32
CA SER A 80 -9.12 -5.80 -11.36
C SER A 80 -8.27 -6.00 -10.10
N TYR A 81 -8.15 -7.24 -9.60
CA TYR A 81 -7.29 -7.55 -8.46
C TYR A 81 -5.81 -7.58 -8.82
N SER A 82 -5.43 -7.98 -10.04
CA SER A 82 -4.02 -8.03 -10.43
C SER A 82 -3.39 -6.64 -10.50
N ILE A 83 -4.18 -5.61 -10.79
CA ILE A 83 -3.74 -4.21 -10.78
C ILE A 83 -3.29 -3.77 -9.36
N GLU A 84 -3.78 -4.40 -8.30
CA GLU A 84 -3.28 -4.11 -6.94
C GLU A 84 -1.79 -4.47 -6.79
N ILE A 85 -1.27 -5.43 -7.57
CA ILE A 85 0.18 -5.73 -7.58
C ILE A 85 0.97 -4.49 -8.00
N LEU A 86 0.48 -3.75 -9.00
CA LEU A 86 1.10 -2.52 -9.47
C LEU A 86 1.00 -1.40 -8.42
N PHE A 87 -0.12 -1.31 -7.70
CA PHE A 87 -0.25 -0.36 -6.59
C PHE A 87 0.82 -0.59 -5.52
N TYR A 88 0.98 -1.83 -5.04
CA TYR A 88 1.99 -2.15 -4.01
C TYR A 88 3.43 -1.96 -4.52
N ALA A 89 3.72 -2.36 -5.76
CA ALA A 89 5.04 -2.20 -6.36
C ALA A 89 5.40 -0.72 -6.59
N SER A 90 4.46 0.08 -7.12
CA SER A 90 4.67 1.51 -7.35
C SER A 90 4.81 2.29 -6.05
N TYR A 91 4.02 1.97 -5.01
CA TYR A 91 4.21 2.59 -3.70
C TYR A 91 5.61 2.28 -3.15
N ALA A 92 6.04 1.02 -3.17
CA ALA A 92 7.37 0.64 -2.69
C ALA A 92 8.50 1.33 -3.48
N LEU A 93 8.32 1.51 -4.80
CA LEU A 93 9.23 2.28 -5.64
C LEU A 93 9.29 3.75 -5.23
N PHE A 94 8.13 4.41 -5.05
CA PHE A 94 8.09 5.80 -4.61
C PHE A 94 8.68 5.96 -3.20
N TYR A 95 8.43 5.01 -2.31
CA TYR A 95 9.02 5.00 -0.97
C TYR A 95 10.55 4.89 -1.01
N LEU A 96 11.09 4.02 -1.86
CA LEU A 96 12.54 3.91 -2.07
C LEU A 96 13.13 5.26 -2.51
N ILE A 97 12.52 5.89 -3.52
CA ILE A 97 13.04 7.13 -4.12
C ILE A 97 12.88 8.33 -3.18
N LEU A 98 11.68 8.50 -2.60
CA LEU A 98 11.30 9.72 -1.88
C LEU A 98 11.61 9.67 -0.39
N VAL A 99 11.69 8.48 0.23
CA VAL A 99 11.93 8.34 1.67
C VAL A 99 13.33 7.83 1.94
N ARG A 100 13.74 6.71 1.33
CA ARG A 100 15.06 6.11 1.64
C ARG A 100 16.22 6.84 0.98
N HIS A 101 16.00 7.36 -0.24
CA HIS A 101 16.99 8.14 -0.98
C HIS A 101 16.79 9.66 -0.81
N ASP A 102 16.09 10.10 0.24
CA ASP A 102 15.98 11.52 0.55
C ASP A 102 17.33 12.08 1.00
N HIS A 103 18.04 12.68 0.05
CA HIS A 103 19.27 13.44 0.27
C HIS A 103 19.02 14.96 0.21
N SER A 104 17.75 15.39 0.28
CA SER A 104 17.40 16.81 0.20
C SER A 104 18.06 17.59 1.34
N ALA A 105 18.64 18.75 1.01
CA ALA A 105 19.15 19.70 1.99
C ALA A 105 18.01 20.26 2.88
N TYR A 106 16.78 20.27 2.36
CA TYR A 106 15.59 20.70 3.10
C TYR A 106 14.82 19.49 3.61
N LYS A 107 14.66 19.41 4.94
CA LYS A 107 13.94 18.32 5.60
C LYS A 107 12.45 18.41 5.30
N THR A 108 11.97 17.57 4.38
CA THR A 108 10.54 17.43 4.12
C THR A 108 9.89 16.64 5.25
N PRO A 109 8.71 17.03 5.77
CA PRO A 109 8.02 16.24 6.79
C PRO A 109 7.71 14.83 6.29
N PHE A 110 8.01 13.81 7.09
CA PHE A 110 7.83 12.41 6.71
C PHE A 110 6.40 12.08 6.24
N ILE A 111 5.37 12.63 6.89
CA ILE A 111 3.97 12.47 6.49
C ILE A 111 3.70 12.99 5.07
N MET A 112 4.39 14.06 4.64
CA MET A 112 4.23 14.62 3.29
C MET A 112 4.84 13.71 2.23
N LEU A 113 5.98 13.09 2.53
CA LEU A 113 6.60 12.09 1.64
C LEU A 113 5.70 10.86 1.49
N LEU A 114 5.10 10.37 2.58
CA LEU A 114 4.13 9.27 2.55
C LEU A 114 2.90 9.59 1.71
N MET A 115 2.36 10.81 1.85
CA MET A 115 1.24 11.25 1.02
C MET A 115 1.60 11.28 -0.45
N LEU A 116 2.80 11.74 -0.81
CA LEU A 116 3.26 11.76 -2.19
C LEU A 116 3.46 10.34 -2.76
N CYS A 117 3.97 9.41 -1.95
CA CYS A 117 4.09 8.00 -2.33
C CYS A 117 2.71 7.37 -2.60
N ASP A 118 1.75 7.57 -1.70
CA ASP A 118 0.40 7.01 -1.83
C ASP A 118 -0.35 7.63 -3.00
N PHE A 119 -0.28 8.95 -3.13
CA PHE A 119 -0.89 9.66 -4.26
C PHE A 119 -0.30 9.20 -5.60
N GLY A 120 1.03 9.06 -5.68
CA GLY A 120 1.71 8.53 -6.86
C GLY A 120 1.26 7.11 -7.20
N ALA A 121 1.22 6.21 -6.21
CA ALA A 121 0.82 4.82 -6.41
C ALA A 121 -0.64 4.70 -6.86
N ASN A 122 -1.56 5.44 -6.23
CA ASN A 122 -2.96 5.47 -6.66
C ASN A 122 -3.11 6.08 -8.07
N THR A 123 -2.28 7.05 -8.44
CA THR A 123 -2.28 7.62 -9.80
C THR A 123 -1.85 6.58 -10.84
N VAL A 124 -0.79 5.82 -10.57
CA VAL A 124 -0.35 4.72 -11.45
C VAL A 124 -1.47 3.68 -11.59
N GLU A 125 -2.08 3.28 -10.48
CA GLU A 125 -3.20 2.35 -10.47
C GLU A 125 -4.37 2.86 -11.32
N TYR A 126 -4.74 4.14 -11.11
CA TYR A 126 -5.83 4.80 -11.82
C TYR A 126 -5.60 4.82 -13.34
N VAL A 127 -4.41 5.23 -13.77
CA VAL A 127 -4.04 5.30 -15.19
C VAL A 127 -4.10 3.90 -15.84
N VAL A 128 -3.58 2.88 -15.16
CA VAL A 128 -3.61 1.50 -15.68
C VAL A 128 -5.05 0.97 -15.77
N ARG A 129 -5.90 1.23 -14.76
CA ARG A 129 -7.33 0.87 -14.82
C ARG A 129 -8.04 1.56 -15.98
N PHE A 130 -7.75 2.84 -16.20
CA PHE A 130 -8.32 3.61 -17.30
C PHE A 130 -7.97 3.00 -18.66
N LEU A 131 -6.70 2.62 -18.86
CA LEU A 131 -6.21 2.01 -20.11
C LEU A 131 -6.79 0.61 -20.36
N ILE A 132 -6.97 -0.21 -19.31
CA ILE A 132 -7.46 -1.59 -19.44
C ILE A 132 -8.98 -1.66 -19.60
N PHE A 133 -9.74 -0.86 -18.84
CA PHE A 133 -11.20 -0.97 -18.76
C PHE A 133 -11.96 0.16 -19.49
N GLY A 134 -11.27 1.01 -20.25
CA GLY A 134 -11.90 1.95 -21.18
C GLY A 134 -12.69 3.10 -20.53
N GLY A 135 -12.25 3.59 -19.36
CA GLY A 135 -12.78 4.80 -18.71
C GLY A 135 -14.20 4.72 -18.12
N GLY A 136 -15.06 3.80 -18.57
CA GLY A 136 -16.49 3.74 -18.21
C GLY A 136 -16.80 3.20 -16.82
N ILE A 137 -15.84 2.52 -16.15
CA ILE A 137 -16.03 1.89 -14.83
C ILE A 137 -15.58 2.80 -13.67
N MET A 138 -14.94 3.94 -13.96
CA MET A 138 -14.25 4.72 -12.94
C MET A 138 -15.14 5.79 -12.31
N LYS A 139 -15.82 5.43 -11.21
CA LYS A 139 -16.56 6.38 -10.36
C LYS A 139 -15.70 7.09 -9.32
N SER A 140 -14.43 6.72 -9.16
CA SER A 140 -13.63 7.29 -8.08
C SER A 140 -13.20 8.72 -8.40
N GLN A 141 -13.64 9.63 -7.55
CA GLN A 141 -13.33 11.05 -7.67
C GLN A 141 -11.93 11.30 -7.12
N PHE A 142 -11.22 12.27 -7.69
CA PHE A 142 -9.93 12.73 -7.18
C PHE A 142 -9.93 12.95 -5.65
N ASN A 143 -11.06 13.45 -5.13
CA ASN A 143 -11.25 13.68 -3.70
C ASN A 143 -11.14 12.39 -2.86
N ASP A 144 -11.65 11.26 -3.34
CA ASP A 144 -11.61 9.99 -2.61
C ASP A 144 -10.17 9.44 -2.53
N ILE A 145 -9.42 9.56 -3.64
CA ILE A 145 -7.99 9.20 -3.69
C ILE A 145 -7.21 10.05 -2.70
N PHE A 146 -7.45 11.36 -2.70
CA PHE A 146 -6.74 12.29 -1.84
C PHE A 146 -7.03 12.05 -0.36
N ILE A 147 -8.30 11.87 0.01
CA ILE A 147 -8.71 11.59 1.40
C ILE A 147 -8.14 10.24 1.87
N SER A 148 -8.23 9.20 1.03
CA SER A 148 -7.66 7.88 1.32
C SER A 148 -6.15 7.95 1.54
N ALA A 149 -5.44 8.71 0.70
CA ALA A 149 -4.01 8.92 0.81
C ALA A 149 -3.63 9.65 2.11
N PHE A 150 -4.40 10.68 2.48
CA PHE A 150 -4.20 11.42 3.72
C PHE A 150 -4.38 10.52 4.95
N ILE A 151 -5.51 9.80 5.04
CA ILE A 151 -5.83 8.93 6.18
C ILE A 151 -4.75 7.86 6.35
N ARG A 152 -4.35 7.20 5.25
CA ARG A 152 -3.34 6.14 5.28
C ARG A 152 -1.98 6.65 5.70
N SER A 153 -1.57 7.79 5.17
CA SER A 153 -0.30 8.44 5.53
C SER A 153 -0.29 8.87 6.99
N ALA A 154 -1.41 9.37 7.51
CA ALA A 154 -1.56 9.71 8.92
C ALA A 154 -1.45 8.46 9.82
N ILE A 155 -2.11 7.35 9.47
CA ILE A 155 -2.02 6.09 10.22
C ILE A 155 -0.58 5.57 10.24
N ILE A 156 0.10 5.52 9.08
CA ILE A 156 1.50 5.08 9.00
C ILE A 156 2.38 5.98 9.88
N TRP A 157 2.21 7.30 9.78
CA TRP A 157 2.98 8.27 10.56
C TRP A 157 2.79 8.08 12.08
N ILE A 158 1.56 7.86 12.54
CA ILE A 158 1.26 7.60 13.96
C ILE A 158 1.94 6.31 14.43
N ILE A 159 1.80 5.22 13.67
CA ILE A 159 2.39 3.91 14.03
C ILE A 159 3.92 4.01 14.10
N VAL A 160 4.54 4.57 13.07
CA VAL A 160 6.00 4.75 13.01
C VAL A 160 6.50 5.62 14.16
N SER A 161 5.82 6.74 14.44
CA SER A 161 6.18 7.64 15.55
C SER A 161 6.08 6.95 16.91
N TYR A 162 5.07 6.11 17.11
CA TYR A 162 4.92 5.34 18.35
C TYR A 162 6.02 4.28 18.50
N LEU A 163 6.33 3.53 17.43
CA LEU A 163 7.41 2.54 17.41
C LEU A 163 8.78 3.17 17.69
N ALA A 164 9.04 4.34 17.10
CA ALA A 164 10.27 5.09 17.34
C ALA A 164 10.44 5.45 18.82
N LYS A 165 9.38 5.96 19.47
CA LYS A 165 9.39 6.27 20.91
C LYS A 165 9.64 5.02 21.77
N TYR A 166 9.02 3.90 21.42
CA TYR A 166 9.20 2.65 22.15
C TYR A 166 10.64 2.12 22.05
N LYS A 167 11.24 2.16 20.85
CA LYS A 167 12.65 1.76 20.63
C LYS A 167 13.63 2.64 21.40
N LEU A 168 13.37 3.94 21.51
CA LEU A 168 14.20 4.86 22.31
C LEU A 168 14.14 4.49 23.79
N LYS A 169 12.93 4.30 24.35
CA LYS A 169 12.75 3.92 25.76
C LYS A 169 13.44 2.60 26.13
N ASN A 170 13.46 1.62 25.23
CA ASN A 170 14.12 0.34 25.48
C ASN A 170 15.65 0.38 25.37
N LYS A 171 16.24 1.43 24.76
CA LYS A 171 17.70 1.62 24.73
C LYS A 171 18.25 2.29 25.99
N GLU A 172 17.38 2.92 26.78
CA GLU A 172 17.73 3.62 28.02
C GLU A 172 17.64 2.73 29.28
N ASN A 173 17.12 1.49 29.14
CA ASN A 173 17.08 0.46 30.18
C ASN A 173 18.11 -0.64 29.89
#